data_AF-A0A953YIN3-F1
#
_entry.id   AF-A0A953YIN3-F1
#
_cell.length_a   1.000
_cell.length_b   1.000
_cell.length_c   1.000
_cell.angle_alpha   90.00
_cell.angle_beta   90.00
_cell.angle_gamma   90.00
#
_symmetry.space_group_name_H-M   'P 1'
#
loop_
_entity.id
_entity.type
_entity.pdbx_description
1 polymer ?
#
loop_
_entity_poly.entity_id
_entity_poly.type
_entity_poly.pdbx_seq_one_letter_code
_entity_poly.pdbx_strand_id
1 'polypeptide(L)'
;AVGMATSIPPHNPAELIDACLHLIKTPNARTETLLGYVKGPDFPTGGVLIEPHQSMIEAYATGRGGFRIRARWATEDLGRGRYQIVVTEIPYQVQKSKLIERIAELIQSKKLQAVADIRDESAEDIRLIIEPRAGTIEPAALMETLFRQTELESRFPLNLNVLDASGAPKVMGLRDALVAYNDHRK
;
A
#
# COMPACT_ATOMS: atom_id res chain seq x y z
N ALA A 1 -0.42 -11.22 21.14
CA ALA A 1 -0.08 -10.70 22.49
C ALA A 1 -1.36 -10.34 23.22
N VAL A 2 -1.35 -10.24 24.55
CA VAL A 2 -2.52 -9.82 25.34
C VAL A 2 -2.47 -8.31 25.50
N GLY A 3 -3.51 -7.59 25.03
CA GLY A 3 -3.61 -6.13 25.18
C GLY A 3 -2.77 -5.29 24.22
N MET A 4 -2.05 -5.89 23.26
CA MET A 4 -1.24 -5.16 22.28
C MET A 4 -1.25 -5.85 20.91
N ALA A 5 -1.16 -5.04 19.86
CA ALA A 5 -0.97 -5.48 18.47
C ALA A 5 0.36 -4.92 17.94
N THR A 6 0.83 -5.49 16.82
CA THR A 6 1.92 -4.94 16.03
C THR A 6 1.54 -5.07 14.56
N SER A 7 1.87 -4.06 13.76
CA SER A 7 1.64 -4.07 12.33
C SER A 7 2.73 -3.25 11.68
N ILE A 8 3.64 -3.95 11.01
CA ILE A 8 4.84 -3.35 10.42
C ILE A 8 4.79 -3.74 8.94
N PRO A 9 4.69 -2.77 8.02
CA PRO A 9 4.67 -3.10 6.61
C PRO A 9 6.06 -3.60 6.16
N PRO A 10 6.12 -4.37 5.06
CA PRO A 10 7.38 -4.71 4.42
C PRO A 10 8.07 -3.48 3.83
N HIS A 11 9.39 -3.57 3.69
CA HIS A 11 10.26 -2.52 3.18
C HIS A 11 11.33 -3.11 2.26
N ASN A 12 11.84 -2.27 1.38
CA ASN A 12 12.95 -2.65 0.52
C ASN A 12 14.24 -2.81 1.36
N PRO A 13 14.89 -3.99 1.35
CA PRO A 13 16.05 -4.23 2.19
C PRO A 13 17.25 -3.34 1.83
N ALA A 14 17.42 -2.98 0.55
CA ALA A 14 18.51 -2.10 0.14
C ALA A 14 18.32 -0.69 0.72
N GLU A 15 17.10 -0.14 0.65
CA GLU A 15 16.77 1.16 1.23
C GLU A 15 16.99 1.19 2.76
N LEU A 16 16.63 0.11 3.46
CA LEU A 16 16.88 -0.03 4.90
C LEU A 16 18.38 -0.11 5.21
N ILE A 17 19.16 -0.88 4.44
CA ILE A 17 20.61 -1.01 4.62
C ILE A 17 21.29 0.35 4.39
N ASP A 18 20.90 1.08 3.35
CA ASP A 18 21.45 2.41 3.07
C ASP A 18 21.16 3.39 4.21
N ALA A 19 19.95 3.36 4.77
CA ALA A 19 19.58 4.14 5.95
C ALA A 19 20.40 3.75 7.19
N CYS A 20 20.64 2.45 7.41
CA CYS A 20 21.51 1.94 8.47
C CYS A 20 22.95 2.44 8.32
N LEU A 21 23.52 2.35 7.11
CA LEU A 21 24.86 2.84 6.79
C LEU A 21 24.97 4.35 7.00
N HIS A 22 23.92 5.10 6.67
CA HIS A 22 23.86 6.53 6.96
C HIS A 22 23.88 6.82 8.46
N LEU A 23 23.10 6.10 9.26
CA LEU A 23 23.05 6.24 10.73
C LEU A 23 24.39 5.91 11.41
N ILE A 24 25.18 4.97 10.85
CA ILE A 24 26.52 4.69 11.35
C ILE A 24 27.43 5.92 11.20
N LYS A 25 27.34 6.62 10.07
CA LYS A 25 28.14 7.84 9.80
C LYS A 25 27.59 9.07 10.51
N THR A 26 26.26 9.17 10.64
CA THR A 26 25.55 10.31 11.20
C THR A 26 24.49 9.85 12.22
N PRO A 27 24.88 9.51 13.47
CA PRO A 27 23.96 8.93 14.46
C PRO A 27 22.77 9.81 14.86
N ASN A 28 22.90 11.12 14.66
CA ASN A 28 21.88 12.12 14.99
C ASN A 28 20.98 12.49 13.81
N ALA A 29 21.02 11.72 12.70
CA ALA A 29 20.15 11.95 11.56
C ALA A 29 18.67 11.95 11.98
N ARG A 30 17.89 12.89 11.41
CA ARG A 30 16.45 13.03 11.66
C ARG A 30 15.67 12.00 10.83
N THR A 31 14.48 11.62 11.28
CA THR A 31 13.59 10.71 10.53
C THR A 31 13.35 11.19 9.09
N GLU A 32 13.14 12.48 8.89
CA GLU A 32 12.98 13.08 7.56
C GLU A 32 14.19 12.82 6.64
N THR A 33 15.41 12.88 7.18
CA THR A 33 16.63 12.55 6.43
C THR A 33 16.66 11.07 6.05
N LEU A 34 16.17 10.19 6.93
CA LEU A 34 16.10 8.75 6.66
C LEU A 34 15.08 8.42 5.57
N LEU A 35 14.04 9.23 5.40
CA LEU A 35 13.07 9.07 4.30
C LEU A 35 13.62 9.47 2.93
N GLY A 36 14.79 10.13 2.89
CA GLY A 36 15.58 10.23 1.65
C GLY A 36 16.15 8.89 1.17
N TYR A 37 16.23 7.89 2.06
CA TYR A 37 16.67 6.52 1.75
C TYR A 37 15.49 5.56 1.71
N VAL A 38 14.67 5.55 2.77
CA VAL A 38 13.48 4.71 2.92
C VAL A 38 12.27 5.45 2.38
N LYS A 39 11.88 5.19 1.13
CA LYS A 39 10.82 5.96 0.47
C LYS A 39 9.43 5.69 1.02
N GLY A 40 9.27 4.57 1.72
CA GLY A 40 8.03 4.10 2.29
C GLY A 40 8.00 2.57 2.34
N PRO A 41 6.84 1.97 2.61
CA PRO A 41 6.64 0.54 2.46
C PRO A 41 6.89 0.04 1.03
N ASP A 42 7.44 -1.16 0.91
CA ASP A 42 7.62 -1.88 -0.35
C ASP A 42 6.87 -3.21 -0.26
N PHE A 43 5.62 -3.22 -0.74
CA PHE A 43 4.74 -4.38 -0.63
C PHE A 43 5.03 -5.40 -1.74
N PRO A 44 5.07 -6.71 -1.42
CA PRO A 44 5.36 -7.74 -2.43
C PRO A 44 4.28 -7.86 -3.51
N THR A 45 3.08 -7.32 -3.28
CA THR A 45 1.99 -7.26 -4.25
C THR A 45 2.03 -5.99 -5.11
N GLY A 46 3.02 -5.12 -4.89
CA GLY A 46 3.10 -3.80 -5.52
C GLY A 46 2.03 -2.84 -4.98
N GLY A 47 1.41 -2.11 -5.90
CA GLY A 47 0.47 -1.03 -5.64
C GLY A 47 1.12 0.35 -5.73
N VAL A 48 0.29 1.36 -5.53
CA VAL A 48 0.68 2.77 -5.56
C VAL A 48 0.43 3.35 -4.17
N LEU A 49 1.51 3.69 -3.48
CA LEU A 49 1.44 4.43 -2.22
C LEU A 49 0.98 5.86 -2.49
N ILE A 50 -0.13 6.27 -1.88
CA ILE A 50 -0.73 7.61 -2.04
C ILE A 50 -0.78 8.41 -0.74
N GLU A 51 -0.05 7.96 0.28
CA GLU A 51 -0.01 8.67 1.55
C GLU A 51 0.82 9.97 1.41
N PRO A 52 0.34 11.12 1.93
CA PRO A 52 1.09 12.37 1.87
C PRO A 52 2.43 12.24 2.58
N HIS A 53 3.47 12.85 2.00
CA HIS A 53 4.83 12.79 2.54
C HIS A 53 4.92 13.20 4.01
N GLN A 54 4.20 14.26 4.40
CA GLN A 54 4.16 14.72 5.79
C GLN A 54 3.59 13.66 6.75
N SER A 55 2.53 12.96 6.35
CA SER A 55 1.95 11.86 7.13
C SER A 55 2.90 10.66 7.24
N MET A 56 3.71 10.40 6.22
CA MET A 56 4.75 9.37 6.30
C MET A 56 5.85 9.75 7.30
N ILE A 57 6.30 11.00 7.32
CA ILE A 57 7.26 11.50 8.32
C ILE A 57 6.72 11.26 9.73
N GLU A 58 5.49 11.66 10.00
CA GLU A 58 4.85 11.50 11.31
C GLU A 58 4.69 10.03 11.70
N ALA A 59 4.27 9.19 10.75
CA ALA A 59 4.11 7.77 10.98
C ALA A 59 5.44 7.11 11.37
N TYR A 60 6.51 7.41 10.64
CA TYR A 60 7.84 6.88 10.94
C TYR A 60 8.52 7.54 12.14
N ALA A 61 8.18 8.78 12.49
CA ALA A 61 8.70 9.43 13.69
C ALA A 61 8.09 8.83 14.96
N THR A 62 6.80 8.49 14.93
CA THR A 62 6.06 8.02 16.11
C THR A 62 5.94 6.49 16.20
N GLY A 63 6.20 5.78 15.10
CA GLY A 63 5.94 4.34 14.99
C GLY A 63 4.45 4.00 14.86
N ARG A 64 3.57 5.00 14.70
CA ARG A 64 2.11 4.83 14.62
C ARG A 64 1.55 5.60 13.44
N GLY A 65 0.63 5.01 12.71
CA GLY A 65 -0.03 5.68 11.60
C GLY A 65 -0.62 4.68 10.62
N GLY A 66 -0.49 4.97 9.34
CA GLY A 66 -0.86 4.04 8.29
C GLY A 66 -0.55 4.60 6.92
N PHE A 67 -0.64 3.71 5.93
CA PHE A 67 -0.28 3.98 4.55
C PHE A 67 -1.45 3.59 3.66
N ARG A 68 -1.95 4.53 2.86
CA ARG A 68 -2.94 4.25 1.82
C ARG A 68 -2.26 3.73 0.56
N ILE A 69 -2.72 2.59 0.07
CA ILE A 69 -2.25 1.93 -1.14
C ILE A 69 -3.42 1.79 -2.10
N ARG A 70 -3.22 2.20 -3.34
CA ARG A 70 -4.14 1.96 -4.46
C ARG A 70 -3.62 0.85 -5.35
N ALA A 71 -4.54 0.15 -5.99
CA ALA A 71 -4.24 -0.78 -7.07
C ALA A 71 -3.53 -0.06 -8.24
N ARG A 72 -2.57 -0.73 -8.89
CA ARG A 72 -2.00 -0.24 -10.15
C ARG A 72 -2.92 -0.63 -11.29
N TRP A 73 -3.21 0.33 -12.15
CA TRP A 73 -4.11 0.13 -13.27
C TRP A 73 -3.69 0.94 -14.49
N ALA A 74 -4.18 0.53 -15.65
CA ALA A 74 -4.03 1.22 -16.92
C ALA A 74 -5.33 1.11 -17.73
N THR A 75 -5.44 1.89 -18.79
CA THR A 75 -6.53 1.81 -19.76
C THR A 75 -6.08 1.13 -21.03
N GLU A 76 -6.88 0.20 -21.56
CA GLU A 76 -6.69 -0.39 -22.87
C GLU A 76 -7.82 0.05 -23.80
N ASP A 77 -7.48 0.58 -24.98
CA ASP A 77 -8.45 0.96 -26.02
C ASP A 77 -8.91 -0.28 -26.78
N LEU A 78 -10.23 -0.48 -26.84
CA LEU A 78 -10.88 -1.60 -27.56
C LEU A 78 -11.36 -1.17 -28.95
N GLY A 79 -11.08 0.07 -29.36
CA GLY A 79 -11.54 0.69 -30.58
C GLY A 79 -13.00 1.13 -30.53
N ARG A 80 -13.40 1.94 -31.51
CA ARG A 80 -14.76 2.48 -31.66
C ARG A 80 -15.23 3.25 -30.40
N GLY A 81 -14.31 3.92 -29.72
CA GLY A 81 -14.61 4.70 -28.51
C GLY A 81 -14.94 3.86 -27.28
N ARG A 82 -14.60 2.57 -27.26
CA ARG A 82 -14.71 1.71 -26.08
C ARG A 82 -13.33 1.47 -25.49
N TYR A 83 -13.26 1.37 -24.18
CA TYR A 83 -12.04 1.07 -23.45
C TYR A 83 -12.35 0.07 -22.34
N GLN A 84 -11.30 -0.54 -21.78
CA GLN A 84 -11.38 -1.28 -20.53
C GLN A 84 -10.29 -0.81 -19.57
N ILE A 85 -10.56 -0.94 -18.27
CA ILE A 85 -9.53 -0.75 -17.25
C ILE A 85 -8.91 -2.09 -16.94
N VAL A 86 -7.59 -2.12 -16.87
CA VAL A 86 -6.79 -3.28 -16.51
C VAL A 86 -6.08 -2.99 -15.20
N VAL A 87 -6.43 -3.72 -14.16
CA VAL A 87 -5.73 -3.70 -12.88
C VAL A 87 -4.64 -4.78 -12.89
N THR A 88 -3.40 -4.36 -12.67
CA THR A 88 -2.22 -5.23 -12.73
C THR A 88 -1.61 -5.51 -11.35
N GLU A 89 -1.93 -4.71 -10.34
CA GLU A 89 -1.47 -4.90 -8.96
C GLU A 89 -2.61 -4.55 -8.00
N ILE A 90 -2.78 -5.32 -6.93
CA ILE A 90 -3.79 -5.05 -5.88
C ILE A 90 -3.10 -4.74 -4.54
N PRO A 91 -3.76 -3.99 -3.65
CA PRO A 91 -3.17 -3.69 -2.34
C PRO A 91 -2.84 -4.94 -1.52
N TYR A 92 -1.83 -4.83 -0.66
CA TYR A 92 -1.34 -5.94 0.15
C TYR A 92 -2.43 -6.53 1.06
N GLN A 93 -2.42 -7.85 1.22
CA GLN A 93 -3.42 -8.64 1.97
C GLN A 93 -4.86 -8.62 1.44
N VAL A 94 -5.12 -7.94 0.31
CA VAL A 94 -6.43 -8.00 -0.37
C VAL A 94 -6.54 -9.33 -1.12
N GLN A 95 -7.61 -10.09 -0.85
CA GLN A 95 -7.88 -11.35 -1.54
C GLN A 95 -8.58 -11.05 -2.87
N LYS A 96 -7.93 -11.41 -3.99
CA LYS A 96 -8.44 -11.17 -5.36
C LYS A 96 -9.88 -11.65 -5.55
N SER A 97 -10.19 -12.88 -5.17
CA SER A 97 -11.55 -13.45 -5.31
C SER A 97 -12.60 -12.66 -4.55
N LYS A 98 -12.32 -12.26 -3.30
CA LYS A 98 -13.23 -11.43 -2.50
C LYS A 98 -13.42 -10.04 -3.08
N LEU A 99 -12.36 -9.45 -3.64
CA LEU A 99 -12.46 -8.16 -4.32
C LEU A 99 -13.38 -8.24 -5.54
N ILE A 100 -13.25 -9.29 -6.36
CA ILE A 100 -14.12 -9.52 -7.52
C ILE A 100 -15.57 -9.71 -7.07
N GLU A 101 -15.81 -10.57 -6.08
CA GLU A 101 -17.14 -10.79 -5.49
C GLU A 101 -17.75 -9.48 -4.99
N ARG A 102 -16.96 -8.66 -4.29
CA ARG A 102 -17.41 -7.36 -3.79
C ARG A 102 -17.80 -6.41 -4.90
N ILE A 103 -16.99 -6.31 -5.96
CA ILE A 103 -17.31 -5.46 -7.12
C ILE A 103 -18.59 -5.96 -7.81
N ALA A 104 -18.72 -7.28 -8.02
CA ALA A 104 -19.91 -7.87 -8.61
C ALA A 104 -21.18 -7.58 -7.79
N GLU A 105 -21.12 -7.71 -6.46
CA GLU A 105 -22.21 -7.35 -5.54
C GLU A 105 -22.61 -5.87 -5.69
N LEU A 106 -21.63 -4.96 -5.78
CA LEU A 106 -21.87 -3.53 -5.94
C LEU A 106 -22.47 -3.17 -7.32
N ILE A 107 -22.13 -3.92 -8.37
CA ILE A 107 -22.76 -3.81 -9.69
C ILE A 107 -24.22 -4.26 -9.60
N GLN A 108 -24.49 -5.44 -9.04
CA GLN A 108 -25.84 -6.00 -8.91
C GLN A 108 -26.76 -5.12 -8.05
N SER A 109 -26.24 -4.56 -6.95
CA SER A 109 -26.97 -3.64 -6.07
C SER A 109 -27.09 -2.22 -6.63
N LYS A 110 -26.65 -1.97 -7.88
CA LYS A 110 -26.68 -0.67 -8.57
C LYS A 110 -25.93 0.44 -7.83
N LYS A 111 -24.93 0.10 -7.02
CA LYS A 111 -24.00 1.06 -6.38
C LYS A 111 -22.86 1.47 -7.32
N LEU A 112 -22.44 0.56 -8.21
CA LEU A 112 -21.46 0.81 -9.28
C LEU A 112 -22.13 0.82 -10.66
N GLN A 113 -23.05 1.76 -10.90
CA GLN A 113 -23.81 1.82 -12.17
C GLN A 113 -22.93 2.12 -13.39
N ALA A 114 -21.81 2.80 -13.18
CA ALA A 114 -20.85 3.13 -14.23
C ALA A 114 -20.03 1.92 -14.70
N VAL A 115 -20.04 0.82 -13.95
CA VAL A 115 -19.37 -0.44 -14.29
C VAL A 115 -20.38 -1.37 -14.96
N ALA A 116 -20.00 -1.94 -16.11
CA ALA A 116 -20.77 -2.98 -16.79
C ALA A 116 -20.49 -4.35 -16.17
N ASP A 117 -19.20 -4.68 -16.06
CA ASP A 117 -18.74 -6.03 -15.73
C ASP A 117 -17.33 -6.01 -15.11
N ILE A 118 -16.98 -7.09 -14.40
CA ILE A 118 -15.64 -7.37 -13.90
C ILE A 118 -15.24 -8.80 -14.26
N ARG A 119 -14.05 -8.98 -14.83
CA ARG A 119 -13.51 -10.29 -15.22
C ARG A 119 -12.11 -10.50 -14.66
N ASP A 120 -11.81 -11.75 -14.31
CA ASP A 120 -10.48 -12.18 -13.92
C ASP A 120 -9.80 -12.86 -15.12
N GLU A 121 -8.81 -12.20 -15.70
CA GLU A 121 -7.95 -12.73 -16.77
C GLU A 121 -6.54 -13.06 -16.24
N SER A 122 -6.38 -13.18 -14.92
CA SER A 122 -5.07 -13.43 -14.32
C SER A 122 -4.58 -14.85 -14.63
N ALA A 123 -3.27 -14.97 -14.87
CA ALA A 123 -2.55 -16.24 -14.94
C ALA A 123 -1.52 -16.29 -13.80
N GLU A 124 -0.23 -16.22 -14.12
CA GLU A 124 0.83 -16.01 -13.13
C GLU A 124 0.76 -14.58 -12.55
N ASP A 125 0.52 -13.59 -13.42
CA ASP A 125 0.35 -12.18 -13.05
C ASP A 125 -1.13 -11.80 -12.89
N ILE A 126 -1.38 -10.79 -12.05
CA ILE A 126 -2.71 -10.22 -11.87
C ILE A 126 -3.13 -9.46 -13.12
N ARG A 127 -4.33 -9.78 -13.61
CA ARG A 127 -5.00 -9.03 -14.67
C ARG A 127 -6.51 -9.04 -14.44
N LEU A 128 -7.01 -8.02 -13.74
CA LEU A 128 -8.46 -7.83 -13.57
C LEU A 128 -8.95 -6.80 -14.59
N ILE A 129 -9.97 -7.19 -15.34
CA ILE A 129 -10.61 -6.33 -16.34
C ILE A 129 -11.87 -5.74 -15.74
N ILE A 130 -11.98 -4.41 -15.81
CA ILE A 130 -13.18 -3.67 -15.42
C ILE A 130 -13.71 -2.96 -16.65
N GLU A 131 -14.91 -3.34 -17.07
CA GLU A 131 -15.54 -2.79 -18.26
C GLU A 131 -16.49 -1.65 -17.88
N PRO A 132 -16.34 -0.45 -18.46
CA PRO A 132 -17.27 0.65 -18.24
C PRO A 132 -18.60 0.39 -18.95
N ARG A 133 -19.71 0.89 -18.38
CA ARG A 133 -21.04 0.80 -19.01
C ARG A 133 -21.15 1.62 -20.29
N ALA A 134 -20.40 2.72 -20.39
CA ALA A 134 -20.34 3.55 -21.57
C ALA A 134 -18.92 4.08 -21.78
N GLY A 135 -18.46 4.09 -23.03
CA GLY A 135 -17.12 4.59 -23.38
C GLY A 135 -16.93 6.10 -23.17
N THR A 136 -18.02 6.85 -22.91
CA THR A 136 -17.99 8.28 -22.56
C THR A 136 -17.61 8.53 -21.10
N ILE A 137 -17.55 7.49 -20.26
CA ILE A 137 -17.17 7.61 -18.86
C ILE A 137 -15.66 7.83 -18.79
N GLU A 138 -15.21 8.81 -18.00
CA GLU A 138 -13.78 9.03 -17.81
C GLU A 138 -13.17 7.90 -16.96
N PRO A 139 -12.10 7.22 -17.42
CA PRO A 139 -11.47 6.12 -16.69
C PRO A 139 -11.03 6.51 -15.27
N ALA A 140 -10.45 7.69 -15.10
CA ALA A 140 -9.99 8.16 -13.80
C ALA A 140 -11.17 8.38 -12.82
N ALA A 141 -12.27 8.98 -13.27
CA ALA A 141 -13.47 9.18 -12.45
C ALA A 141 -14.12 7.84 -12.04
N LEU A 142 -14.10 6.86 -12.94
CA LEU A 142 -14.56 5.50 -12.65
C LEU A 142 -13.69 4.85 -11.57
N MET A 143 -12.35 4.95 -11.69
CA MET A 143 -11.41 4.42 -10.71
C MET A 143 -11.51 5.11 -9.35
N GLU A 144 -11.69 6.43 -9.29
CA GLU A 144 -11.93 7.13 -8.03
C GLU A 144 -13.20 6.64 -7.31
N THR A 145 -14.22 6.24 -8.06
CA THR A 145 -15.43 5.65 -7.48
C THR A 145 -15.15 4.24 -6.95
N LEU A 146 -14.40 3.43 -7.70
CA LEU A 146 -14.00 2.09 -7.29
C LEU A 146 -13.14 2.14 -6.02
N PHE A 147 -12.12 3.00 -5.97
CA PHE A 147 -11.28 3.19 -4.78
C PHE A 147 -12.08 3.54 -3.52
N ARG A 148 -13.14 4.35 -3.64
CA ARG A 148 -13.99 4.70 -2.49
C ARG A 148 -14.90 3.58 -2.01
N GLN A 149 -15.22 2.61 -2.86
CA GLN A 149 -16.26 1.61 -2.58
C GLN A 149 -15.72 0.19 -2.40
N THR A 150 -14.45 -0.05 -2.74
CA THR A 150 -13.85 -1.38 -2.77
C THR A 150 -12.41 -1.37 -2.26
N GLU A 151 -11.88 -2.56 -2.05
CA GLU A 151 -10.52 -2.81 -1.59
C GLU A 151 -9.46 -2.60 -2.69
N LEU A 152 -9.82 -1.97 -3.83
CA LEU A 152 -8.86 -1.41 -4.78
C LEU A 152 -8.07 -0.25 -4.17
N GLU A 153 -8.58 0.40 -3.13
CA GLU A 153 -7.81 1.23 -2.21
C GLU A 153 -7.90 0.61 -0.81
N SER A 154 -6.77 0.48 -0.12
CA SER A 154 -6.74 0.00 1.26
C SER A 154 -5.75 0.80 2.10
N ARG A 155 -5.95 0.78 3.42
CA ARG A 155 -5.02 1.40 4.38
C ARG A 155 -4.33 0.30 5.17
N PHE A 156 -3.01 0.21 5.02
CA PHE A 156 -2.19 -0.65 5.87
C PHE A 156 -1.84 0.11 7.16
N PRO A 157 -2.22 -0.38 8.35
CA PRO A 157 -1.91 0.30 9.61
C PRO A 157 -0.42 0.16 9.93
N LEU A 158 0.17 1.22 10.48
CA LEU A 158 1.50 1.17 11.08
C LEU A 158 1.35 1.19 12.60
N ASN A 159 1.89 0.18 13.24
CA ASN A 159 2.12 0.10 14.67
C ASN A 159 3.40 -0.70 14.91
N LEU A 160 4.52 0.01 14.97
CA LEU A 160 5.86 -0.55 15.13
C LEU A 160 6.13 -0.83 16.61
N ASN A 161 5.36 -1.77 17.14
CA ASN A 161 5.49 -2.29 18.48
C ASN A 161 6.38 -3.54 18.45
N VAL A 162 7.56 -3.43 19.02
CA VAL A 162 8.61 -4.47 19.01
C VAL A 162 9.16 -4.68 20.41
N LEU A 163 9.90 -5.76 20.62
CA LEU A 163 10.65 -5.96 21.86
C LEU A 163 11.95 -5.17 21.77
N ASP A 164 12.23 -4.36 22.79
CA ASP A 164 13.52 -3.67 22.91
C ASP A 164 14.64 -4.60 23.41
N ALA A 165 15.84 -4.06 23.58
CA ALA A 165 17.00 -4.84 24.03
C ALA A 165 16.82 -5.47 25.43
N SER A 166 15.89 -4.97 26.24
CA SER A 166 15.55 -5.54 27.56
C SER A 166 14.44 -6.59 27.49
N GLY A 167 13.88 -6.85 26.31
CA GLY A 167 12.74 -7.73 26.10
C GLY A 167 11.39 -7.09 26.44
N ALA A 168 11.35 -5.78 26.71
CA ALA A 168 10.12 -5.06 26.99
C ALA A 168 9.44 -4.60 25.68
N PRO A 169 8.10 -4.70 25.57
CA PRO A 169 7.38 -4.19 24.41
C PRO A 169 7.42 -2.67 24.38
N LYS A 170 7.83 -2.09 23.24
CA LYS A 170 7.94 -0.66 23.04
C LYS A 170 7.54 -0.30 21.60
N VAL A 171 6.82 0.81 21.46
CA VAL A 171 6.59 1.43 20.15
C VAL A 171 7.79 2.30 19.79
N MET A 172 8.41 2.00 18.65
CA MET A 172 9.59 2.71 18.15
C MET A 172 9.30 3.43 16.84
N GLY A 173 9.92 4.59 16.62
CA GLY A 173 10.01 5.17 15.29
C GLY A 173 10.99 4.39 14.40
N LEU A 174 10.97 4.68 13.10
CA LEU A 174 11.88 4.08 12.11
C LEU A 174 13.35 4.23 12.53
N ARG A 175 13.74 5.45 12.93
CA ARG A 175 15.09 5.74 13.38
C ARG A 175 15.50 4.81 14.53
N ASP A 176 14.68 4.74 15.57
CA ASP A 176 15.00 3.97 16.78
C ASP A 176 15.09 2.47 16.47
N ALA A 177 14.23 1.97 15.58
CA ALA A 177 14.30 0.58 15.11
C ALA A 177 15.60 0.29 14.33
N LEU A 178 16.03 1.20 13.44
CA LEU A 178 17.28 1.05 12.68
C LEU A 178 18.52 1.16 13.59
N VAL A 179 18.48 2.05 14.59
CA VAL A 179 19.54 2.16 15.61
C VAL A 179 19.63 0.86 16.41
N ALA A 180 18.49 0.33 16.88
CA ALA A 180 18.46 -0.94 17.60
C ALA A 180 19.00 -2.10 16.76
N TYR A 181 18.69 -2.14 15.46
CA TYR A 181 19.25 -3.11 14.53
C TYR A 181 20.78 -2.96 14.41
N ASN A 182 21.27 -1.74 14.21
CA ASN A 182 22.72 -1.48 14.15
C ASN A 182 23.44 -1.87 15.45
N ASP A 183 22.84 -1.60 16.60
CA ASP A 183 23.42 -1.95 17.90
C ASP A 183 23.45 -3.47 18.12
N HIS A 184 22.46 -4.22 17.63
CA HIS A 184 22.47 -5.68 17.63
C HIS A 184 23.58 -6.29 16.75
N ARG A 185 24.00 -5.57 15.70
CA ARG A 185 25.02 -6.03 14.73
C ARG A 185 26.45 -5.74 15.16
N LYS A 186 26.66 -4.95 16.21
CA LYS A 186 27.98 -4.66 16.80
C LYS A 186 28.44 -5.81 17.69
#